data_AF-A0A6V7KDZ8-F1
#
_entry.id   AF-A0A6V7KDZ8-F1
#
_cell.length_a   1.000
_cell.length_b   1.000
_cell.length_c   1.000
_cell.angle_alpha   90.00
_cell.angle_beta   90.00
_cell.angle_gamma   90.00
#
_symmetry.space_group_name_H-M   'P 1'
#
loop_
_entity.id
_entity.type
_entity.pdbx_description
1 polymer ?
#
loop_
_entity_poly.entity_id
_entity_poly.type
_entity_poly.pdbx_seq_one_letter_code
_entity_poly.pdbx_strand_id
1 'polypeptide(L)'
;LWELLNAEHSHIAQVTVPLLLHCITLPCGTDTFWRLVQEEFHSSDWRVRFVAVERVTLIARFMDSTPLRNVFSLQAALANAFCYLISSMDDTSVYVAQRATLNLGTIHDTAVR
;
A
#
# COMPACT_ATOMS: atom_id res chain seq x y z
N LEU A 1 -12.62 3.91 -0.26
CA LEU A 1 -11.77 2.90 -0.94
C LEU A 1 -10.59 2.50 -0.07
N TRP A 2 -9.75 3.46 0.38
CA TRP A 2 -8.62 3.19 1.27
C TRP A 2 -8.97 2.34 2.51
N GLU A 3 -10.01 2.73 3.24
CA GLU A 3 -10.46 2.01 4.45
C GLU A 3 -10.96 0.58 4.18
N LEU A 4 -11.38 0.28 2.94
CA LEU A 4 -11.85 -1.05 2.53
C LEU A 4 -10.70 -2.01 2.22
N LEU A 5 -9.47 -1.51 2.15
CA LEU A 5 -8.29 -2.36 2.05
C LEU A 5 -8.04 -3.00 3.42
N ASN A 6 -8.57 -4.20 3.60
CA ASN A 6 -8.36 -5.05 4.77
C ASN A 6 -8.00 -6.46 4.29
N ALA A 7 -6.95 -7.06 4.89
CA ALA A 7 -6.48 -8.40 4.55
C ALA A 7 -7.51 -9.50 4.89
N GLU A 8 -8.38 -9.26 5.87
CA GLU A 8 -9.44 -10.19 6.28
C GLU A 8 -10.45 -10.45 5.15
N HIS A 9 -10.66 -9.48 4.27
CA HIS A 9 -11.61 -9.56 3.15
C HIS A 9 -10.88 -9.34 1.81
N SER A 10 -9.89 -10.19 1.51
CA SER A 10 -9.01 -10.05 0.35
C SER A 10 -9.72 -9.95 -1.02
N HIS A 11 -10.90 -10.55 -1.17
CA HIS A 11 -11.72 -10.43 -2.39
C HIS A 11 -12.27 -9.01 -2.60
N ILE A 12 -12.57 -8.27 -1.52
CA ILE A 12 -12.95 -6.86 -1.59
C ILE A 12 -11.74 -6.05 -2.06
N ALA A 13 -10.55 -6.33 -1.52
CA ALA A 13 -9.31 -5.67 -1.93
C ALA A 13 -8.98 -5.91 -3.42
N GLN A 14 -9.21 -7.12 -3.94
CA GLN A 14 -8.96 -7.44 -5.35
C GLN A 14 -9.74 -6.53 -6.32
N VAL A 15 -10.96 -6.15 -5.97
CA VAL A 15 -11.80 -5.23 -6.78
C VAL A 15 -11.54 -3.77 -6.41
N THR A 16 -11.22 -3.49 -5.16
CA THR A 16 -11.01 -2.13 -4.64
C THR A 16 -9.69 -1.52 -5.10
N VAL A 17 -8.61 -2.31 -5.17
CA VAL A 17 -7.28 -1.83 -5.58
C VAL A 17 -7.32 -1.20 -6.97
N PRO A 18 -7.88 -1.84 -8.03
CA PRO A 18 -7.98 -1.21 -9.34
C PRO A 18 -8.70 0.14 -9.36
N LEU A 19 -9.79 0.26 -8.60
CA LEU A 19 -10.54 1.51 -8.48
C LEU A 19 -9.74 2.57 -7.75
N LEU A 20 -9.06 2.20 -6.66
CA LEU A 20 -8.17 3.11 -5.93
C LEU A 20 -7.03 3.62 -6.82
N LEU A 21 -6.37 2.71 -7.56
CA LEU A 21 -5.30 3.06 -8.49
C LEU A 21 -5.80 4.04 -9.57
N HIS A 22 -7.01 3.81 -10.10
CA HIS A 22 -7.62 4.75 -11.02
C HIS A 22 -7.86 6.13 -10.37
N CYS A 23 -8.40 6.18 -9.15
CA CYS A 23 -8.61 7.44 -8.43
C CYS A 23 -7.30 8.20 -8.18
N ILE A 24 -6.19 7.51 -7.94
CA ILE A 24 -4.87 8.15 -7.79
C ILE A 24 -4.47 8.90 -9.06
N THR A 25 -4.82 8.37 -10.25
CA THR A 25 -4.51 9.02 -11.54
C THR A 25 -5.35 10.26 -11.85
N LEU A 26 -6.40 10.54 -11.07
CA LEU A 26 -7.26 11.71 -11.25
C LEU A 26 -6.63 12.96 -10.61
N PRO A 27 -7.06 14.18 -11.00
CA PRO A 27 -6.57 15.41 -10.38
C PRO A 27 -6.66 15.38 -8.85
N CYS A 28 -5.59 15.82 -8.17
CA CYS A 28 -5.42 15.78 -6.71
C CYS A 28 -5.40 14.37 -6.08
N GLY A 29 -5.50 13.31 -6.88
CA GLY A 29 -5.52 11.91 -6.42
C GLY A 29 -4.21 11.51 -5.76
N THR A 30 -3.08 11.80 -6.41
CA THR A 30 -1.74 11.56 -5.86
C THR A 30 -1.51 12.28 -4.53
N ASP A 31 -1.85 13.56 -4.42
CA ASP A 31 -1.66 14.33 -3.18
C ASP A 31 -2.52 13.78 -2.04
N THR A 32 -3.75 13.38 -2.35
CA THR A 32 -4.66 12.77 -1.38
C THR A 32 -4.14 11.41 -0.91
N PHE A 33 -3.69 10.57 -1.84
CA PHE A 33 -3.10 9.27 -1.53
C PHE A 33 -1.83 9.42 -0.69
N TRP A 34 -0.95 10.35 -1.06
CA TRP A 34 0.27 10.64 -0.35
C TRP A 34 -0.01 11.04 1.11
N ARG A 35 -0.93 11.97 1.32
CA ARG A 35 -1.33 12.41 2.65
C ARG A 35 -1.83 11.26 3.51
N LEU A 36 -2.70 10.39 2.96
CA LEU A 36 -3.25 9.24 3.69
C LEU A 36 -2.16 8.24 4.09
N VAL A 37 -1.28 7.88 3.15
CA VAL A 37 -0.16 6.98 3.42
C VAL A 37 0.77 7.58 4.49
N GLN A 38 1.17 8.84 4.31
CA GLN A 38 2.07 9.50 5.26
C GLN A 38 1.47 9.57 6.66
N GLU A 39 0.19 9.94 6.78
CA GLU A 39 -0.53 10.05 8.05
C GLU A 39 -0.57 8.71 8.80
N GLU A 40 -0.91 7.62 8.11
CA GLU A 40 -0.99 6.31 8.76
C GLU A 40 0.36 5.74 9.15
N PHE A 41 1.39 5.84 8.29
CA PHE A 41 2.72 5.31 8.58
C PHE A 41 3.48 6.11 9.65
N HIS A 42 3.13 7.38 9.88
CA HIS A 42 3.72 8.18 10.97
C HIS A 42 2.84 8.25 12.22
N SER A 43 1.74 7.49 12.27
CA SER A 43 0.88 7.46 13.45
C SER A 43 1.66 7.02 14.69
N SER A 44 1.40 7.67 15.82
CA SER A 44 1.94 7.25 17.11
C SER A 44 1.36 5.91 17.58
N ASP A 45 0.14 5.57 17.15
CA ASP A 45 -0.47 4.27 17.39
C ASP A 45 0.08 3.23 16.41
N TRP A 46 0.82 2.26 16.93
CA TRP A 46 1.39 1.17 16.14
C TRP A 46 0.32 0.34 15.42
N ARG A 47 -0.92 0.28 15.94
CA ARG A 47 -2.01 -0.46 15.29
C ARG A 47 -2.41 0.18 13.97
N VAL A 48 -2.36 1.51 13.88
CA VAL A 48 -2.61 2.22 12.63
C VAL A 48 -1.50 1.92 11.63
N ARG A 49 -0.23 2.00 12.04
CA ARG A 49 0.93 1.65 11.20
C ARG A 49 0.87 0.20 10.71
N PHE A 50 0.46 -0.72 11.58
CA PHE A 50 0.28 -2.12 11.27
C PHE A 50 -0.74 -2.35 10.14
N VAL A 51 -1.88 -1.66 10.19
CA VAL A 51 -2.89 -1.74 9.13
C VAL A 51 -2.37 -1.07 7.85
N ALA A 52 -1.63 0.03 7.95
CA ALA A 52 -1.01 0.69 6.80
C ALA A 52 -0.08 -0.26 6.02
N VAL A 53 0.73 -1.06 6.73
CA VAL A 53 1.55 -2.14 6.16
C VAL A 53 0.70 -3.14 5.39
N GLU A 54 -0.43 -3.59 5.94
CA GLU A 54 -1.34 -4.51 5.23
C GLU A 54 -1.92 -3.88 3.96
N ARG A 55 -2.35 -2.61 4.03
CA ARG A 55 -2.95 -1.90 2.89
C ARG A 55 -2.00 -1.76 1.72
N VAL A 56 -0.78 -1.31 1.96
CA VAL A 56 0.24 -1.18 0.91
C VAL A 56 0.61 -2.55 0.35
N THR A 57 0.64 -3.59 1.19
CA THR A 57 0.86 -4.97 0.73
C THR A 57 -0.25 -5.43 -0.21
N LEU A 58 -1.52 -5.13 0.08
CA LEU A 58 -2.63 -5.48 -0.80
C LEU A 58 -2.56 -4.73 -2.13
N ILE A 59 -2.19 -3.44 -2.11
CA ILE A 59 -1.98 -2.66 -3.33
C ILE A 59 -0.90 -3.32 -4.19
N ALA A 60 0.25 -3.66 -3.59
CA ALA A 60 1.34 -4.35 -4.27
C ALA A 60 0.89 -5.69 -4.89
N ARG A 61 0.10 -6.49 -4.17
CA ARG A 61 -0.35 -7.80 -4.65
C ARG A 61 -1.36 -7.73 -5.79
N PHE A 62 -2.15 -6.66 -5.89
CA PHE A 62 -3.24 -6.56 -6.85
C PHE A 62 -3.03 -5.53 -7.98
N MET A 63 -1.98 -4.70 -7.93
CA MET A 63 -1.72 -3.69 -8.96
C MET A 63 -1.45 -4.27 -10.35
N ASP A 64 -0.89 -5.48 -10.42
CA ASP A 64 -0.65 -6.22 -11.67
C ASP A 64 -1.93 -6.59 -12.42
N SER A 65 -3.08 -6.54 -11.76
CA SER A 65 -4.38 -6.85 -12.36
C SER A 65 -4.94 -5.71 -13.20
N THR A 66 -4.18 -4.63 -13.42
CA THR A 66 -4.65 -3.39 -14.05
C THR A 66 -3.73 -2.89 -15.17
N PRO A 67 -4.28 -2.26 -16.23
CA PRO A 67 -3.46 -1.62 -17.27
C PRO A 67 -2.74 -0.36 -16.77
N LEU A 68 -3.10 0.13 -15.57
CA LEU A 68 -2.58 1.38 -15.00
C LEU A 68 -1.15 1.26 -14.47
N ARG A 69 -0.63 0.04 -14.30
CA ARG A 69 0.73 -0.19 -13.76
C ARG A 69 1.85 0.50 -14.57
N ASN A 70 1.59 0.85 -15.83
CA ASN A 70 2.56 1.52 -16.72
C ASN A 70 2.47 3.06 -16.66
N VAL A 71 1.62 3.63 -15.80
CA VAL A 71 1.48 5.08 -15.65
C VAL A 71 2.58 5.61 -14.72
N PHE A 72 3.53 6.36 -15.26
CA PHE A 72 4.70 6.86 -14.51
C PHE A 72 4.36 7.65 -13.25
N SER A 73 3.33 8.52 -13.29
CA SER A 73 2.92 9.29 -12.12
C SER A 73 2.37 8.40 -11.00
N LEU A 74 1.66 7.33 -11.37
CA LEU A 74 1.17 6.33 -10.42
C LEU A 74 2.33 5.50 -9.85
N GLN A 75 3.28 5.06 -10.68
CA GLN A 75 4.47 4.35 -10.24
C GLN A 75 5.28 5.17 -9.23
N ALA A 76 5.48 6.47 -9.48
CA ALA A 76 6.18 7.35 -8.56
C ALA A 76 5.44 7.46 -7.20
N ALA A 77 4.12 7.58 -7.22
CA ALA A 77 3.30 7.61 -6.00
C ALA A 77 3.39 6.29 -5.21
N LEU A 78 3.32 5.16 -5.91
CA LEU A 78 3.38 3.82 -5.31
C LEU A 78 4.78 3.46 -4.78
N ALA A 79 5.84 3.89 -5.47
CA ALA A 79 7.22 3.69 -5.03
C ALA A 79 7.45 4.26 -3.63
N ASN A 80 6.85 5.42 -3.35
CA ASN A 80 6.96 6.06 -2.05
C ASN A 80 6.22 5.30 -0.94
N ALA A 81 5.03 4.77 -1.23
CA ALA A 81 4.31 3.88 -0.33
C ALA A 81 5.10 2.58 -0.06
N PHE A 82 5.77 2.04 -1.08
CA PHE A 82 6.67 0.89 -0.95
C PHE A 82 7.89 1.20 -0.08
N CYS A 83 8.47 2.39 -0.18
CA CYS A 83 9.54 2.81 0.73
C CYS A 83 9.08 2.74 2.19
N TYR A 84 7.88 3.21 2.52
CA TYR A 84 7.34 3.07 3.87
C TYR A 84 7.16 1.61 4.31
N LEU A 85 6.71 0.73 3.42
CA LEU A 85 6.62 -0.71 3.71
C LEU A 85 7.99 -1.30 4.05
N ILE A 86 9.04 -0.98 3.29
CA ILE A 86 10.40 -1.44 3.53
C ILE A 86 10.94 -0.87 4.86
N SER A 87 10.78 0.43 5.08
CA SER A 87 11.20 1.08 6.34
C SER A 87 10.48 0.52 7.56
N SER A 88 9.23 0.04 7.41
CA SER A 88 8.45 -0.56 8.51
C SER A 88 9.03 -1.88 9.02
N MET A 89 9.96 -2.52 8.29
CA MET A 89 10.68 -3.70 8.80
C MET A 89 11.56 -3.39 10.01
N ASP A 90 11.91 -2.11 10.21
CA ASP A 90 12.67 -1.61 11.36
C ASP A 90 11.80 -0.76 12.29
N ASP A 91 10.48 -1.02 12.32
CA ASP A 91 9.56 -0.31 13.21
C ASP A 91 9.83 -0.64 14.68
N THR A 92 9.74 0.37 15.55
CA THR A 92 9.83 0.25 17.01
C THR A 92 8.90 -0.81 17.63
N SER A 93 7.77 -1.09 16.99
CA SER A 93 6.85 -2.16 17.36
C SER A 93 7.21 -3.44 16.62
N VAL A 94 7.58 -4.48 17.37
CA VAL A 94 7.88 -5.82 16.83
C VAL A 94 6.74 -6.38 15.97
N TYR A 95 5.48 -6.07 16.32
CA TYR A 95 4.32 -6.52 15.54
C TYR A 95 4.29 -5.91 14.14
N VAL A 96 4.63 -4.62 14.01
CA VAL A 96 4.68 -3.91 12.73
C VAL A 96 5.88 -4.42 11.93
N ALA A 97 7.06 -4.49 12.55
CA ALA A 97 8.28 -4.98 11.94
C ALA A 97 8.13 -6.39 11.36
N GLN A 98 7.68 -7.34 12.19
CA GLN A 98 7.46 -8.71 11.76
C GLN A 98 6.40 -8.81 10.65
N ARG A 99 5.33 -8.01 10.74
CA ARG A 99 4.30 -7.99 9.71
C ARG A 99 4.82 -7.47 8.37
N ALA A 100 5.60 -6.38 8.39
CA ALA A 100 6.22 -5.82 7.19
C ALA A 100 7.17 -6.83 6.54
N THR A 101 8.03 -7.49 7.32
CA THR A 101 8.95 -8.51 6.82
C THR A 101 8.22 -9.68 6.17
N LEU A 102 7.21 -10.24 6.85
CA LEU A 102 6.44 -11.36 6.31
C LEU A 102 5.68 -10.97 5.04
N ASN A 103 5.04 -9.81 5.04
CA ASN A 103 4.26 -9.33 3.91
C ASN A 103 5.16 -9.02 2.70
N LEU A 104 6.33 -8.41 2.89
CA LEU A 104 7.26 -8.12 1.81
C LEU A 104 7.69 -9.42 1.10
N GLY A 105 7.94 -10.49 1.85
CA GLY A 105 8.29 -11.80 1.30
C GLY A 105 7.20 -12.50 0.48
N THR A 106 5.99 -11.94 0.43
CA THR A 106 4.86 -12.47 -0.37
C THR A 106 4.53 -11.65 -1.60
N ILE A 107 5.16 -10.49 -1.78
CA ILE A 107 4.97 -9.67 -2.97
C ILE A 107 5.81 -10.29 -4.08
N HIS A 108 5.17 -10.71 -5.17
CA HIS A 108 5.87 -11.31 -6.31
C HIS A 108 6.79 -10.29 -6.99
N ASP A 109 7.96 -10.72 -7.46
CA ASP A 109 8.91 -9.88 -8.21
C ASP A 109 8.29 -9.18 -9.43
N THR A 110 7.18 -9.71 -9.97
CA THR A 110 6.44 -9.11 -11.08
C THR A 110 5.70 -7.84 -10.68
N ALA A 111 5.33 -7.69 -9.41
CA ALA A 111 4.57 -6.54 -8.92
C ALA A 111 5.39 -5.25 -8.86
N VAL A 112 6.73 -5.35 -8.92
CA VAL A 112 7.69 -4.24 -8.83
C VAL A 112 8.39 -3.97 -10.18
N ARG A 113 8.06 -4.74 -11.23
CA ARG A 113 8.66 -4.62 -12.57
C ARG A 113 7.99 -3.57 -13.46
#